data_AF-Q83TI4-F1
#
_entry.id   AF-Q83TI4-F1
#
_cell.length_a   1.000
_cell.length_b   1.000
_cell.length_c   1.000
_cell.angle_alpha   90.00
_cell.angle_beta   90.00
_cell.angle_gamma   90.00
#
_symmetry.space_group_name_H-M   'P 1'
#
loop_
_entity.id
_entity.type
_entity.pdbx_description
1 polymer ?
#
loop_
_entity_poly.entity_id
_entity_poly.type
_entity_poly.pdbx_seq_one_letter_code
_entity_poly.pdbx_strand_id
1 'polypeptide(L)'
;VLAGNKLDTAQKDVLNTKVIDKVTQIGGLGNEDAVKSIVDMQEKTKYTVETIEELNVAIKKADANDVIIFEPEKDTNISDSFKIATNKAITVEFDGVFKQSITIDMPNGDVKNFGEISDDIRIDNIKKGTLINEGSIQGIDIYSKNGCKIENTSDGDIWIITIDADAKDVYIENDGDITKISNNAPGVIIKNSGKIDLVNGNEQPAISGKKPTTNDTEYNDERARGLSVSTKPCSIPEKNRVRVTISSEPKSSRYKIYYRVVEDKPSAMYVGEKISVRSWELASKSDGSFVEKAKNGSYIEVVEINTSTNKVSRWGRSNVTDDGF
;
A
#
# COMPACT_ATOMS: atom_id res chain seq x y z
N VAL A 1 19.75 34.81 -1.62
CA VAL A 1 19.58 35.16 -0.19
C VAL A 1 19.90 36.63 -0.04
N LEU A 2 19.06 37.41 0.65
CA LEU A 2 19.36 38.81 0.97
C LEU A 2 19.85 38.88 2.40
N ALA A 3 21.15 39.09 2.59
CA ALA A 3 21.76 39.22 3.90
C ALA A 3 22.79 40.35 3.86
N GLY A 4 22.92 41.05 4.99
CA GLY A 4 24.06 41.93 5.25
C GLY A 4 25.24 41.08 5.73
N ASN A 5 25.78 41.42 6.89
CA ASN A 5 26.99 40.76 7.40
C ASN A 5 26.78 39.29 7.80
N LYS A 6 25.62 38.93 8.37
CA LYS A 6 25.38 37.58 8.89
C LYS A 6 24.00 37.08 8.49
N LEU A 7 23.88 35.76 8.43
CA LEU A 7 22.60 35.09 8.34
C LEU A 7 21.91 35.11 9.70
N ASP A 8 20.63 35.46 9.71
CA ASP A 8 19.77 35.21 10.86
C ASP A 8 19.35 33.73 10.94
N THR A 9 18.71 33.35 12.04
CA THR A 9 18.27 31.96 12.28
C THR A 9 17.27 31.48 11.23
N ALA A 10 16.30 32.31 10.83
CA ALA A 10 15.29 31.89 9.86
C ALA A 10 15.91 31.66 8.47
N GLN A 11 16.88 32.48 8.10
CA GLN A 11 17.66 32.29 6.87
C GLN A 11 18.45 30.98 6.92
N LYS A 12 19.13 30.69 8.04
CA LYS A 12 19.85 29.43 8.22
C LYS A 12 18.90 28.23 8.16
N ASP A 13 17.77 28.28 8.84
CA ASP A 13 16.78 27.20 8.85
C ASP A 13 16.28 26.91 7.43
N VAL A 14 15.96 27.95 6.64
CA VAL A 14 15.52 27.79 5.25
C VAL A 14 16.64 27.22 4.36
N LEU A 15 17.88 27.68 4.55
CA LEU A 15 19.03 27.16 3.81
C LEU A 15 19.29 25.69 4.12
N ASN A 16 19.17 25.30 5.39
CA ASN A 16 19.30 23.92 5.82
C ASN A 16 18.21 22.99 5.28
N THR A 17 17.13 23.50 4.69
CA THR A 17 16.14 22.67 3.96
C THR A 17 16.54 22.33 2.52
N LYS A 18 17.74 22.72 2.07
CA LYS A 18 18.15 22.61 0.66
C LYS A 18 19.61 22.17 0.55
N VAL A 19 19.89 21.38 -0.49
CA VAL A 19 21.25 21.19 -1.00
C VAL A 19 21.49 22.23 -2.10
N ILE A 20 22.55 23.01 -1.95
CA ILE A 20 22.90 24.14 -2.81
C ILE A 20 24.15 23.77 -3.61
N ASP A 21 23.99 23.62 -4.92
CA ASP A 21 25.08 23.27 -5.84
C ASP A 21 26.08 24.42 -6.04
N LYS A 22 25.59 25.68 -6.06
CA LYS A 22 26.44 26.84 -6.32
C LYS A 22 26.00 28.07 -5.52
N VAL A 23 26.98 28.72 -4.89
CA VAL A 23 26.82 30.03 -4.26
C VAL A 23 27.55 31.08 -5.12
N THR A 24 26.89 32.21 -5.41
CA THR A 24 27.49 33.34 -6.12
C THR A 24 27.26 34.61 -5.32
N GLN A 25 28.34 35.28 -4.92
CA GLN A 25 28.30 36.56 -4.23
C GLN A 25 28.11 37.69 -5.25
N ILE A 26 27.17 38.59 -4.97
CA ILE A 26 26.97 39.82 -5.73
C ILE A 26 27.33 41.00 -4.82
N GLY A 27 28.24 41.87 -5.26
CA GLY A 27 28.82 42.94 -4.43
C GLY A 27 29.93 42.45 -3.50
N GLY A 28 30.22 43.22 -2.45
CA GLY A 28 31.23 42.95 -1.41
C GLY A 28 31.28 44.08 -0.37
N LEU A 29 32.19 43.96 0.61
CA LEU A 29 32.39 44.86 1.76
C LEU A 29 31.25 44.86 2.78
N GLY A 30 30.77 43.69 3.15
CA GLY A 30 29.79 43.55 4.24
C GLY A 30 28.87 42.35 4.16
N ASN A 31 29.10 41.40 3.24
CA ASN A 31 28.32 40.16 3.13
C ASN A 31 29.17 38.88 3.00
N GLU A 32 30.49 39.01 3.13
CA GLU A 32 31.45 37.91 3.03
C GLU A 32 31.21 36.84 4.09
N ASP A 33 30.96 37.24 5.34
CA ASP A 33 30.67 36.32 6.44
C ASP A 33 29.36 35.53 6.22
N ALA A 34 28.34 36.17 5.65
CA ALA A 34 27.10 35.51 5.29
C ALA A 34 27.33 34.50 4.16
N VAL A 35 28.06 34.87 3.11
CA VAL A 35 28.42 33.94 2.01
C VAL A 35 29.21 32.75 2.54
N LYS A 36 30.22 32.99 3.38
CA LYS A 36 30.98 31.93 4.01
C LYS A 36 30.09 31.02 4.84
N SER A 37 29.19 31.57 5.65
CA SER A 37 28.24 30.77 6.43
C SER A 37 27.35 29.89 5.55
N ILE A 38 26.91 30.37 4.38
CA ILE A 38 26.15 29.53 3.43
C ILE A 38 27.03 28.38 2.93
N VAL A 39 28.29 28.65 2.56
CA VAL A 39 29.21 27.63 2.05
C VAL A 39 29.50 26.58 3.13
N ASP A 40 29.84 27.03 4.35
CA ASP A 40 30.16 26.16 5.49
C ASP A 40 28.97 25.23 5.82
N MET A 41 27.73 25.74 5.80
CA MET A 41 26.49 24.96 6.02
C MET A 41 26.16 23.94 4.92
N GLN A 42 26.93 23.89 3.84
CA GLN A 42 26.73 22.95 2.73
C GLN A 42 27.90 21.98 2.60
N GLU A 43 28.95 22.14 3.42
CA GLU A 43 30.03 21.18 3.51
C GLU A 43 29.48 19.84 4.00
N LYS A 44 29.89 18.77 3.32
CA LYS A 44 29.40 17.43 3.61
C LYS A 44 30.20 16.81 4.75
N THR A 45 29.57 16.68 5.92
CA THR A 45 30.11 15.93 7.07
C THR A 45 29.44 14.57 7.18
N LYS A 46 30.19 13.58 7.68
CA LYS A 46 29.66 12.25 8.02
C LYS A 46 29.67 12.07 9.54
N TYR A 47 28.57 11.61 10.09
CA TYR A 47 28.44 11.20 11.50
C TYR A 47 28.14 9.71 11.54
N THR A 48 28.94 8.92 12.26
CA THR A 48 28.62 7.53 12.58
C THR A 48 28.10 7.48 14.01
N VAL A 49 26.98 6.79 14.22
CA VAL A 49 26.30 6.66 15.52
C VAL A 49 25.87 5.22 15.73
N GLU A 50 25.88 4.77 16.99
CA GLU A 50 25.64 3.36 17.34
C GLU A 50 24.34 3.18 18.15
N THR A 51 23.77 4.27 18.67
CA THR A 51 22.56 4.28 19.51
C THR A 51 21.51 5.28 19.04
N ILE A 52 20.26 5.09 19.48
CA ILE A 52 19.16 6.02 19.19
C ILE A 52 19.43 7.40 19.81
N GLU A 53 20.03 7.47 21.00
CA GLU A 53 20.41 8.74 21.63
C GLU A 53 21.43 9.51 20.79
N GLU A 54 22.46 8.83 20.29
CA GLU A 54 23.48 9.44 19.43
C GLU A 54 22.90 9.89 18.10
N LEU A 55 22.05 9.08 17.47
CA LEU A 55 21.31 9.46 16.27
C LEU A 55 20.54 10.77 16.48
N ASN A 56 19.78 10.87 17.58
CA ASN A 56 19.01 12.08 17.90
C ASN A 56 19.91 13.31 18.10
N VAL A 57 21.10 13.13 18.68
CA VAL A 57 22.08 14.21 18.83
C VAL A 57 22.68 14.61 17.48
N ALA A 58 23.02 13.63 16.63
CA ALA A 58 23.56 13.86 15.29
C ALA A 58 22.56 14.63 14.40
N ILE A 59 21.28 14.24 14.37
CA ILE A 59 20.23 14.94 13.59
C ILE A 59 20.12 16.42 14.00
N LYS A 60 20.20 16.72 15.30
CA LYS A 60 20.14 18.09 15.81
C LYS A 60 21.36 18.92 15.38
N LYS A 61 22.54 18.30 15.32
CA LYS A 61 23.81 18.96 14.96
C LYS A 61 24.01 19.11 13.46
N ALA A 62 23.55 18.15 12.66
CA ALA A 62 23.78 18.10 11.23
C ALA A 62 23.28 19.36 10.51
N ASP A 63 24.02 19.83 9.53
CA ASP A 63 23.61 20.85 8.57
C ASP A 63 23.18 20.18 7.25
N ALA A 64 22.65 20.95 6.31
CA ALA A 64 22.28 20.40 5.00
C ALA A 64 23.47 19.73 4.31
N ASN A 65 23.19 18.69 3.52
CA ASN A 65 24.14 17.84 2.80
C ASN A 65 24.93 16.84 3.66
N ASP A 66 24.78 16.88 4.99
CA ASP A 66 25.38 15.90 5.89
C ASP A 66 24.77 14.50 5.74
N VAL A 67 25.57 13.50 6.13
CA VAL A 67 25.17 12.09 6.18
C VAL A 67 25.33 11.56 7.60
N ILE A 68 24.28 10.95 8.13
CA ILE A 68 24.31 10.25 9.41
C ILE A 68 24.19 8.76 9.14
N ILE A 69 25.20 7.99 9.51
CA ILE A 69 25.28 6.55 9.39
C ILE A 69 24.93 5.96 10.76
N PHE A 70 23.76 5.33 10.86
CA PHE A 70 23.34 4.62 12.05
C PHE A 70 23.75 3.15 11.91
N GLU A 71 24.88 2.84 12.53
CA GLU A 71 25.54 1.54 12.50
C GLU A 71 25.67 1.03 13.94
N PRO A 72 24.71 0.25 14.46
CA PRO A 72 24.80 -0.35 15.79
C PRO A 72 26.08 -1.19 15.92
N GLU A 73 26.64 -1.27 17.13
CA GLU A 73 27.79 -2.13 17.39
C GLU A 73 27.54 -3.56 16.86
N LYS A 74 28.59 -4.20 16.35
CA LYS A 74 28.50 -5.55 15.82
C LYS A 74 27.81 -6.50 16.81
N ASP A 75 26.91 -7.33 16.29
CA ASP A 75 26.09 -8.30 17.04
C ASP A 75 25.06 -7.65 18.02
N THR A 76 24.93 -6.32 18.00
CA THR A 76 23.88 -5.56 18.68
C THR A 76 22.75 -5.25 17.71
N ASN A 77 21.51 -5.35 18.19
CA ASN A 77 20.33 -4.98 17.40
C ASN A 77 19.59 -3.84 18.10
N ILE A 78 19.05 -2.90 17.33
CA ILE A 78 18.13 -1.89 17.87
C ILE A 78 16.76 -2.54 18.01
N SER A 79 16.30 -2.65 19.26
CA SER A 79 15.07 -3.37 19.60
C SER A 79 13.93 -2.46 20.04
N ASP A 80 14.13 -1.14 19.99
CA ASP A 80 13.12 -0.13 20.29
C ASP A 80 12.67 0.58 19.02
N SER A 81 11.41 0.98 18.97
CA SER A 81 10.90 1.85 17.91
C SER A 81 11.44 3.27 18.06
N PHE A 82 11.69 3.98 16.96
CA PHE A 82 12.12 5.38 17.01
C PHE A 82 11.59 6.21 15.85
N LYS A 83 11.66 7.54 16.01
CA LYS A 83 11.24 8.52 15.00
C LYS A 83 12.41 9.39 14.59
N ILE A 84 12.55 9.59 13.28
CA ILE A 84 13.42 10.60 12.67
C ILE A 84 12.54 11.74 12.16
N ALA A 85 12.66 12.90 12.79
CA ALA A 85 11.89 14.10 12.46
C ALA A 85 12.81 15.29 12.23
N THR A 86 12.94 15.75 10.99
CA THR A 86 13.74 16.94 10.66
C THR A 86 13.31 17.54 9.34
N ASN A 87 13.37 18.86 9.23
CA ASN A 87 13.17 19.56 7.95
C ASN A 87 14.48 19.74 7.17
N LYS A 88 15.63 19.36 7.74
CA LYS A 88 16.93 19.55 7.13
C LYS A 88 17.13 18.60 5.94
N ALA A 89 17.88 19.05 4.93
CA ALA A 89 18.23 18.26 3.77
C ALA A 89 19.47 17.41 4.05
N ILE A 90 19.29 16.34 4.84
CA ILE A 90 20.33 15.40 5.25
C ILE A 90 20.02 14.00 4.74
N THR A 91 21.02 13.13 4.71
CA THR A 91 20.83 11.69 4.48
C THR A 91 20.97 10.93 5.80
N VAL A 92 20.06 9.99 6.07
CA VAL A 92 20.23 8.99 7.13
C VAL A 92 20.40 7.62 6.49
N GLU A 93 21.48 6.93 6.85
CA GLU A 93 21.83 5.59 6.37
C GLU A 93 21.67 4.59 7.52
N PHE A 94 20.89 3.52 7.32
CA PHE A 94 20.71 2.44 8.27
C PHE A 94 21.57 1.25 7.86
N ASP A 95 22.56 0.90 8.70
CA ASP A 95 23.49 -0.20 8.46
C ASP A 95 23.56 -1.10 9.70
N GLY A 96 22.64 -2.07 9.78
CA GLY A 96 22.51 -2.92 10.97
C GLY A 96 21.16 -3.62 11.01
N VAL A 97 20.78 -4.10 12.20
CA VAL A 97 19.52 -4.82 12.40
C VAL A 97 18.60 -4.02 13.33
N PHE A 98 17.42 -3.67 12.80
CA PHE A 98 16.40 -2.87 13.47
C PHE A 98 15.11 -3.70 13.57
N LYS A 99 14.76 -4.09 14.80
CA LYS A 99 13.70 -5.09 15.05
C LYS A 99 12.29 -4.51 15.21
N GLN A 100 12.17 -3.19 15.28
CA GLN A 100 10.92 -2.48 15.57
C GLN A 100 10.74 -1.32 14.62
N SER A 101 9.50 -0.82 14.55
CA SER A 101 9.11 0.23 13.62
C SER A 101 9.97 1.51 13.67
N ILE A 102 10.19 2.08 12.49
CA ILE A 102 10.92 3.34 12.28
C ILE A 102 9.97 4.35 11.63
N THR A 103 9.76 5.51 12.26
CA THR A 103 8.94 6.59 11.68
C THR A 103 9.80 7.66 11.02
N ILE A 104 9.50 7.99 9.77
CA ILE A 104 10.24 8.98 8.96
C ILE A 104 9.36 10.20 8.65
N ASP A 105 9.83 11.36 9.11
CA ASP A 105 9.29 12.70 8.83
C ASP A 105 10.44 13.64 8.43
N MET A 106 10.90 13.46 7.19
CA MET A 106 12.08 14.10 6.59
C MET A 106 11.75 14.68 5.21
N PRO A 107 10.92 15.73 5.08
CA PRO A 107 10.43 16.25 3.79
C PRO A 107 11.50 16.69 2.78
N ASN A 108 12.74 16.91 3.22
CA ASN A 108 13.84 17.35 2.36
C ASN A 108 15.06 16.42 2.44
N GLY A 109 14.98 15.33 3.22
CA GLY A 109 16.11 14.44 3.47
C GLY A 109 15.90 13.07 2.87
N ASP A 110 17.00 12.37 2.63
CA ASP A 110 17.00 11.03 2.06
C ASP A 110 17.22 9.99 3.15
N VAL A 111 16.65 8.81 2.94
CA VAL A 111 16.83 7.64 3.80
C VAL A 111 17.41 6.53 2.97
N LYS A 112 18.45 5.86 3.46
CA LYS A 112 18.99 4.66 2.83
C LYS A 112 19.00 3.51 3.80
N ASN A 113 18.59 2.34 3.34
CA ASN A 113 18.69 1.11 4.09
C ASN A 113 19.71 0.18 3.42
N PHE A 114 20.77 -0.16 4.15
CA PHE A 114 21.74 -1.19 3.79
C PHE A 114 21.61 -2.44 4.67
N GLY A 115 20.85 -2.34 5.77
CA GLY A 115 20.67 -3.39 6.77
C GLY A 115 19.36 -4.17 6.69
N GLU A 116 18.98 -4.75 7.81
CA GLU A 116 17.73 -5.48 8.01
C GLU A 116 16.78 -4.68 8.91
N ILE A 117 15.58 -4.40 8.40
CA ILE A 117 14.49 -3.79 9.14
C ILE A 117 13.37 -4.83 9.25
N SER A 118 13.29 -5.49 10.40
CA SER A 118 12.41 -6.65 10.62
C SER A 118 10.95 -6.29 10.90
N ASP A 119 10.62 -5.00 10.98
CA ASP A 119 9.28 -4.44 11.21
C ASP A 119 9.00 -3.32 10.19
N ASP A 120 7.97 -2.51 10.41
CA ASP A 120 7.52 -1.52 9.43
C ASP A 120 8.30 -0.18 9.48
N ILE A 121 8.66 0.35 8.31
CA ILE A 121 8.98 1.76 8.14
C ILE A 121 7.69 2.54 7.89
N ARG A 122 7.35 3.46 8.78
CA ARG A 122 6.24 4.38 8.62
C ARG A 122 6.71 5.69 7.99
N ILE A 123 6.26 5.99 6.77
CA ILE A 123 6.57 7.24 6.08
C ILE A 123 5.42 8.24 6.27
N ASP A 124 5.62 9.16 7.21
CA ASP A 124 4.72 10.31 7.37
C ASP A 124 5.01 11.38 6.30
N ASN A 125 6.29 11.63 6.00
CA ASN A 125 6.68 12.72 5.11
C ASN A 125 8.10 12.56 4.55
N ILE A 126 8.25 12.40 3.25
CA ILE A 126 9.57 12.46 2.59
C ILE A 126 9.61 13.40 1.38
N LYS A 127 8.46 13.74 0.78
CA LYS A 127 8.22 14.79 -0.24
C LYS A 127 9.27 14.88 -1.35
N LYS A 128 10.41 15.54 -1.09
CA LYS A 128 11.50 15.73 -2.05
C LYS A 128 12.59 14.68 -1.96
N GLY A 129 12.73 14.06 -0.80
CA GLY A 129 13.70 13.01 -0.57
C GLY A 129 13.20 11.66 -1.06
N THR A 130 14.10 10.70 -0.97
CA THR A 130 13.92 9.33 -1.44
C THR A 130 14.28 8.35 -0.33
N LEU A 131 13.47 7.30 -0.18
CA LEU A 131 13.89 6.11 0.54
C LEU A 131 14.51 5.14 -0.46
N ILE A 132 15.78 4.84 -0.29
CA ILE A 132 16.54 3.92 -1.12
C ILE A 132 16.81 2.65 -0.32
N ASN A 133 16.44 1.49 -0.85
CA ASN A 133 16.65 0.20 -0.22
C ASN A 133 17.69 -0.63 -1.00
N GLU A 134 18.76 -1.01 -0.32
CA GLU A 134 19.77 -1.99 -0.75
C GLU A 134 19.83 -3.20 0.20
N GLY A 135 19.08 -3.16 1.31
CA GLY A 135 18.97 -4.24 2.29
C GLY A 135 17.59 -4.91 2.30
N SER A 136 17.16 -5.40 3.45
CA SER A 136 15.87 -6.08 3.63
C SER A 136 14.92 -5.25 4.51
N ILE A 137 13.67 -5.09 4.05
CA ILE A 137 12.62 -4.38 4.79
C ILE A 137 11.36 -5.26 4.86
N GLN A 138 10.88 -5.52 6.08
CA GLN A 138 9.66 -6.29 6.30
C GLN A 138 8.41 -5.54 5.82
N GLY A 139 8.30 -4.24 6.09
CA GLY A 139 7.15 -3.46 5.64
C GLY A 139 7.45 -1.98 5.46
N ILE A 140 6.74 -1.35 4.53
CA ILE A 140 6.71 0.10 4.36
C ILE A 140 5.25 0.55 4.34
N ASP A 141 4.89 1.38 5.31
CA ASP A 141 3.56 2.01 5.37
C ASP A 141 3.65 3.48 4.96
N ILE A 142 2.95 3.84 3.88
CA ILE A 142 3.01 5.18 3.30
C ILE A 142 1.73 5.94 3.62
N TYR A 143 1.86 6.98 4.45
CA TYR A 143 0.79 7.92 4.80
C TYR A 143 0.98 9.32 4.21
N SER A 144 2.07 9.52 3.46
CA SER A 144 2.49 10.86 3.09
C SER A 144 1.51 11.55 2.13
N LYS A 145 0.97 12.68 2.58
CA LYS A 145 0.09 13.54 1.79
C LYS A 145 0.85 14.45 0.82
N ASN A 146 2.18 14.40 0.84
CA ASN A 146 3.07 15.35 0.17
C ASN A 146 3.86 14.77 -1.01
N GLY A 147 3.68 13.48 -1.35
CA GLY A 147 4.56 12.78 -2.28
C GLY A 147 5.62 11.95 -1.57
N CYS A 148 5.99 10.83 -2.18
CA CYS A 148 7.04 9.95 -1.70
C CYS A 148 7.69 9.21 -2.87
N LYS A 149 9.03 9.15 -2.85
CA LYS A 149 9.81 8.31 -3.76
C LYS A 149 10.41 7.13 -2.99
N ILE A 150 10.15 5.92 -3.47
CA ILE A 150 10.81 4.69 -3.01
C ILE A 150 11.63 4.13 -4.16
N GLU A 151 12.91 3.83 -3.91
CA GLU A 151 13.80 3.14 -4.81
C GLU A 151 14.23 1.82 -4.16
N ASN A 152 13.79 0.69 -4.70
CA ASN A 152 14.28 -0.62 -4.30
C ASN A 152 15.31 -1.08 -5.32
N THR A 153 16.59 -1.06 -4.94
CA THR A 153 17.70 -1.41 -5.84
C THR A 153 17.75 -2.92 -6.10
N SER A 154 18.66 -3.38 -6.97
CA SER A 154 18.76 -4.79 -7.36
C SER A 154 19.04 -5.75 -6.20
N ASP A 155 19.72 -5.29 -5.15
CA ASP A 155 20.02 -6.10 -3.97
C ASP A 155 18.95 -5.96 -2.87
N GLY A 156 18.02 -5.02 -3.05
CA GLY A 156 16.96 -4.73 -2.10
C GLY A 156 15.81 -5.75 -2.13
N ASP A 157 15.40 -6.17 -0.94
CA ASP A 157 14.23 -7.02 -0.71
C ASP A 157 13.21 -6.30 0.17
N ILE A 158 11.96 -6.21 -0.30
CA ILE A 158 10.85 -5.62 0.46
C ILE A 158 9.69 -6.61 0.50
N TRP A 159 9.27 -7.00 1.69
CA TRP A 159 8.16 -7.94 1.82
C TRP A 159 6.80 -7.30 1.51
N ILE A 160 6.45 -6.16 2.11
CA ILE A 160 5.20 -5.45 1.78
C ILE A 160 5.37 -3.94 1.72
N ILE A 161 4.72 -3.32 0.73
CA ILE A 161 4.47 -1.87 0.71
C ILE A 161 2.96 -1.66 0.82
N THR A 162 2.52 -0.97 1.87
CA THR A 162 1.13 -0.56 2.07
C THR A 162 0.99 0.94 1.79
N ILE A 163 0.10 1.29 0.87
CA ILE A 163 -0.16 2.68 0.51
C ILE A 163 -1.56 3.04 1.02
N ASP A 164 -1.61 3.97 1.97
CA ASP A 164 -2.85 4.45 2.56
C ASP A 164 -3.66 5.27 1.54
N ALA A 165 -4.99 5.25 1.63
CA ALA A 165 -5.87 5.92 0.68
C ALA A 165 -5.68 7.45 0.62
N ASP A 166 -5.18 8.05 1.70
CA ASP A 166 -4.89 9.49 1.77
C ASP A 166 -3.51 9.87 1.18
N ALA A 167 -2.65 8.90 0.88
CA ALA A 167 -1.33 9.16 0.32
C ALA A 167 -1.45 9.74 -1.10
N LYS A 168 -0.49 10.58 -1.48
CA LYS A 168 -0.48 11.25 -2.78
C LYS A 168 0.89 11.19 -3.42
N ASP A 169 0.91 11.23 -4.75
CA ASP A 169 2.13 11.33 -5.57
C ASP A 169 3.20 10.30 -5.16
N VAL A 170 2.76 9.06 -4.90
CA VAL A 170 3.66 7.95 -4.53
C VAL A 170 4.25 7.36 -5.80
N TYR A 171 5.57 7.30 -5.81
CA TYR A 171 6.35 6.83 -6.94
C TYR A 171 7.34 5.77 -6.49
N ILE A 172 7.26 4.58 -7.09
CA ILE A 172 8.08 3.42 -6.73
C ILE A 172 8.91 3.02 -7.95
N GLU A 173 10.23 3.02 -7.81
CA GLU A 173 11.20 2.40 -8.73
C GLU A 173 11.68 1.09 -8.11
N ASN A 174 11.47 -0.02 -8.81
CA ASN A 174 11.88 -1.35 -8.33
C ASN A 174 12.78 -2.04 -9.35
N ASP A 175 14.02 -2.31 -8.94
CA ASP A 175 14.99 -3.13 -9.65
C ASP A 175 15.29 -4.46 -8.92
N GLY A 176 14.99 -4.54 -7.62
CA GLY A 176 15.12 -5.75 -6.79
C GLY A 176 13.83 -6.57 -6.66
N ASP A 177 13.64 -7.14 -5.47
CA ASP A 177 12.50 -8.01 -5.15
C ASP A 177 11.50 -7.30 -4.24
N ILE A 178 10.23 -7.29 -4.65
CA ILE A 178 9.10 -6.87 -3.81
C ILE A 178 8.08 -8.00 -3.77
N THR A 179 7.75 -8.50 -2.58
CA THR A 179 6.75 -9.57 -2.49
C THR A 179 5.33 -9.03 -2.69
N LYS A 180 4.95 -7.93 -2.04
CA LYS A 180 3.60 -7.41 -2.13
C LYS A 180 3.52 -5.88 -2.14
N ILE A 181 2.62 -5.35 -2.96
CA ILE A 181 2.19 -3.95 -2.91
C ILE A 181 0.68 -3.94 -2.72
N SER A 182 0.23 -3.29 -1.64
CA SER A 182 -1.18 -3.05 -1.32
C SER A 182 -1.50 -1.58 -1.55
N ASN A 183 -2.04 -1.24 -2.71
CA ASN A 183 -2.35 0.12 -3.11
C ASN A 183 -3.81 0.51 -2.86
N ASN A 184 -4.03 1.50 -2.00
CA ASN A 184 -5.35 2.11 -1.80
C ASN A 184 -5.40 3.58 -2.23
N ALA A 185 -4.29 4.14 -2.72
CA ALA A 185 -4.21 5.53 -3.16
C ALA A 185 -4.38 5.66 -4.68
N PRO A 186 -5.02 6.75 -5.15
CA PRO A 186 -5.05 7.07 -6.56
C PRO A 186 -3.69 7.62 -7.02
N GLY A 187 -3.38 7.46 -8.31
CA GLY A 187 -2.24 8.12 -8.93
C GLY A 187 -0.86 7.56 -8.57
N VAL A 188 -0.79 6.37 -7.98
CA VAL A 188 0.48 5.68 -7.69
C VAL A 188 1.14 5.23 -9.00
N ILE A 189 2.43 5.52 -9.14
CA ILE A 189 3.23 5.13 -10.30
C ILE A 189 4.29 4.14 -9.87
N ILE A 190 4.40 3.03 -10.61
CA ILE A 190 5.40 2.00 -10.38
C ILE A 190 6.20 1.80 -11.68
N LYS A 191 7.52 1.99 -11.60
CA LYS A 191 8.49 1.59 -12.62
C LYS A 191 9.19 0.33 -12.15
N ASN A 192 8.88 -0.79 -12.79
CA ASN A 192 9.39 -2.09 -12.36
C ASN A 192 10.34 -2.69 -13.40
N SER A 193 11.62 -2.80 -13.08
CA SER A 193 12.61 -3.61 -13.79
C SER A 193 12.95 -4.90 -13.04
N GLY A 194 12.65 -4.97 -11.74
CA GLY A 194 12.83 -6.12 -10.86
C GLY A 194 11.65 -7.09 -10.85
N LYS A 195 11.46 -7.76 -9.71
CA LYS A 195 10.36 -8.70 -9.47
C LYS A 195 9.33 -8.10 -8.52
N ILE A 196 8.05 -8.27 -8.86
CA ILE A 196 6.94 -8.00 -7.96
C ILE A 196 6.03 -9.22 -7.96
N ASP A 197 5.74 -9.82 -6.80
CA ASP A 197 4.89 -11.01 -6.76
C ASP A 197 3.40 -10.67 -6.80
N LEU A 198 2.93 -9.79 -5.92
CA LEU A 198 1.51 -9.43 -5.83
C LEU A 198 1.32 -7.91 -5.80
N VAL A 199 0.45 -7.42 -6.66
CA VAL A 199 -0.16 -6.09 -6.50
C VAL A 199 -1.65 -6.28 -6.21
N ASN A 200 -2.11 -5.73 -5.09
CA ASN A 200 -3.50 -5.75 -4.66
C ASN A 200 -3.90 -4.39 -4.05
N GLY A 201 -5.12 -4.29 -3.53
CA GLY A 201 -5.67 -3.09 -2.90
C GLY A 201 -6.86 -2.53 -3.68
N ASN A 202 -7.39 -1.40 -3.22
CA ASN A 202 -8.62 -0.80 -3.75
C ASN A 202 -8.39 0.08 -4.98
N GLU A 203 -7.14 0.46 -5.27
CA GLU A 203 -6.80 1.36 -6.38
C GLU A 203 -5.73 0.73 -7.29
N GLN A 204 -5.92 0.85 -8.59
CA GLN A 204 -4.98 0.31 -9.57
C GLN A 204 -3.81 1.28 -9.79
N PRO A 205 -2.55 0.88 -9.50
CA PRO A 205 -1.39 1.73 -9.81
C PRO A 205 -1.04 1.68 -11.30
N ALA A 206 -0.42 2.75 -11.79
CA ALA A 206 0.16 2.80 -13.13
C ALA A 206 1.51 2.06 -13.15
N ILE A 207 1.52 0.82 -13.65
CA ILE A 207 2.72 -0.02 -13.70
C ILE A 207 3.35 -0.04 -15.10
N SER A 208 4.59 0.41 -15.19
CA SER A 208 5.45 0.32 -16.38
C SER A 208 6.60 -0.66 -16.16
N GLY A 209 7.12 -1.26 -17.24
CA GLY A 209 8.15 -2.30 -17.17
C GLY A 209 7.59 -3.71 -16.97
N LYS A 210 8.31 -4.56 -16.24
CA LYS A 210 7.90 -5.94 -15.93
C LYS A 210 6.60 -5.93 -15.13
N LYS A 211 5.66 -6.80 -15.50
CA LYS A 211 4.39 -6.94 -14.78
C LYS A 211 4.57 -7.79 -13.52
N PRO A 212 3.78 -7.54 -12.45
CA PRO A 212 3.79 -8.41 -11.29
C PRO A 212 3.29 -9.81 -11.64
N THR A 213 3.69 -10.82 -10.87
CA THR A 213 3.23 -12.20 -11.05
C THR A 213 1.71 -12.29 -10.96
N THR A 214 1.10 -11.60 -9.99
CA THR A 214 -0.35 -11.44 -9.86
C THR A 214 -0.70 -9.97 -9.68
N ASN A 215 -1.68 -9.48 -10.45
CA ASN A 215 -2.31 -8.18 -10.22
C ASN A 215 -3.80 -8.35 -9.96
N ASP A 216 -4.21 -8.21 -8.71
CA ASP A 216 -5.60 -8.31 -8.26
C ASP A 216 -6.26 -6.93 -8.03
N THR A 217 -5.63 -5.84 -8.49
CA THR A 217 -6.25 -4.48 -8.50
C THR A 217 -7.24 -4.27 -9.65
N GLU A 218 -7.42 -5.25 -10.54
CA GLU A 218 -8.53 -5.26 -11.52
C GLU A 218 -9.87 -5.60 -10.83
N TYR A 219 -10.33 -4.73 -9.93
CA TYR A 219 -11.68 -4.77 -9.37
C TYR A 219 -12.61 -3.98 -10.29
N ASN A 220 -13.59 -4.66 -10.91
CA ASN A 220 -14.62 -3.99 -11.69
C ASN A 220 -15.76 -3.62 -10.73
N ASP A 221 -15.96 -2.32 -10.49
CA ASP A 221 -17.04 -1.78 -9.66
C ASP A 221 -18.46 -2.07 -10.21
N GLU A 222 -18.55 -2.71 -11.38
CA GLU A 222 -19.79 -3.26 -11.89
C GLU A 222 -20.38 -4.30 -10.94
N ARG A 223 -21.55 -3.99 -10.39
CA ARG A 223 -22.34 -4.95 -9.61
C ARG A 223 -22.81 -6.09 -10.52
N ALA A 224 -22.46 -7.31 -10.17
CA ALA A 224 -22.91 -8.51 -10.85
C ALA A 224 -24.44 -8.62 -10.79
N ARG A 225 -25.06 -8.83 -11.95
CA ARG A 225 -26.52 -8.98 -12.11
C ARG A 225 -26.82 -10.01 -13.22
N GLY A 226 -28.09 -10.35 -13.38
CA GLY A 226 -28.56 -11.14 -14.53
C GLY A 226 -28.75 -12.63 -14.27
N LEU A 227 -28.74 -13.07 -13.00
CA LEU A 227 -29.31 -14.37 -12.64
C LEU A 227 -30.75 -14.19 -12.14
N SER A 228 -31.64 -15.06 -12.58
CA SER A 228 -33.04 -15.11 -12.18
C SER A 228 -33.29 -16.33 -11.30
N VAL A 229 -33.73 -16.09 -10.07
CA VAL A 229 -34.13 -17.12 -9.13
C VAL A 229 -35.45 -16.73 -8.48
N SER A 230 -36.36 -17.69 -8.34
CA SER A 230 -37.66 -17.49 -7.73
C SER A 230 -37.99 -18.62 -6.76
N THR A 231 -38.89 -18.32 -5.83
CA THR A 231 -39.35 -19.24 -4.79
C THR A 231 -40.87 -19.29 -4.81
N LYS A 232 -41.43 -20.47 -4.57
CA LYS A 232 -42.87 -20.71 -4.38
C LYS A 232 -43.08 -21.75 -3.28
N PRO A 233 -44.26 -21.76 -2.62
CA PRO A 233 -44.66 -22.87 -1.78
C PRO A 233 -44.58 -24.20 -2.53
N CYS A 234 -44.31 -25.28 -1.80
CA CYS A 234 -44.43 -26.63 -2.34
C CYS A 234 -45.89 -26.94 -2.72
N SER A 235 -46.10 -27.86 -3.67
CA SER A 235 -47.45 -28.27 -4.10
C SER A 235 -48.30 -28.83 -2.96
N ILE A 236 -47.63 -29.43 -1.97
CA ILE A 236 -48.16 -29.70 -0.64
C ILE A 236 -47.30 -28.84 0.30
N PRO A 237 -47.86 -27.82 0.98
CA PRO A 237 -47.09 -26.95 1.87
C PRO A 237 -46.35 -27.76 2.95
N GLU A 238 -45.06 -27.46 3.13
CA GLU A 238 -44.17 -28.11 4.10
C GLU A 238 -43.44 -27.02 4.88
N LYS A 239 -43.54 -27.05 6.21
CA LYS A 239 -42.88 -26.06 7.07
C LYS A 239 -41.38 -25.97 6.81
N ASN A 240 -40.88 -24.75 6.60
CA ASN A 240 -39.50 -24.38 6.28
C ASN A 240 -38.97 -25.00 4.98
N ARG A 241 -39.84 -25.22 3.99
CA ARG A 241 -39.45 -25.75 2.68
C ARG A 241 -40.12 -24.99 1.55
N VAL A 242 -39.32 -24.59 0.58
CA VAL A 242 -39.79 -23.87 -0.61
C VAL A 242 -39.31 -24.56 -1.87
N ARG A 243 -40.09 -24.44 -2.93
CA ARG A 243 -39.64 -24.79 -4.27
C ARG A 243 -38.88 -23.61 -4.85
N VAL A 244 -37.58 -23.80 -5.04
CA VAL A 244 -36.65 -22.88 -5.70
C VAL A 244 -36.65 -23.18 -7.19
N THR A 245 -36.65 -22.14 -8.03
CA THR A 245 -36.45 -22.25 -9.47
C THR A 245 -35.40 -21.25 -9.93
N ILE A 246 -34.27 -21.74 -10.44
CA ILE A 246 -33.20 -20.94 -11.04
C ILE A 246 -33.34 -21.06 -12.56
N SER A 247 -33.79 -19.99 -13.20
CA SER A 247 -34.09 -19.97 -14.65
C SER A 247 -32.90 -19.51 -15.51
N SER A 248 -31.70 -19.47 -14.94
CA SER A 248 -30.49 -19.02 -15.62
C SER A 248 -29.52 -20.17 -15.83
N GLU A 249 -28.99 -20.29 -17.04
CA GLU A 249 -27.94 -21.24 -17.38
C GLU A 249 -26.56 -20.58 -17.35
N PRO A 250 -25.48 -21.34 -17.08
CA PRO A 250 -24.13 -20.81 -17.14
C PRO A 250 -23.77 -20.26 -18.54
N LYS A 251 -22.97 -19.18 -18.60
CA LYS A 251 -22.54 -18.55 -19.87
C LYS A 251 -21.80 -19.51 -20.80
N SER A 252 -21.07 -20.47 -20.23
CA SER A 252 -20.38 -21.55 -20.94
C SER A 252 -19.96 -22.64 -19.94
N SER A 253 -19.38 -23.73 -20.43
CA SER A 253 -18.86 -24.83 -19.60
C SER A 253 -17.79 -24.42 -18.58
N ARG A 254 -17.16 -23.24 -18.74
CA ARG A 254 -16.18 -22.68 -17.81
C ARG A 254 -16.80 -22.00 -16.59
N TYR A 255 -18.13 -21.90 -16.56
CA TYR A 255 -18.86 -21.24 -15.48
C TYR A 255 -19.82 -22.22 -14.83
N LYS A 256 -20.03 -22.03 -13.52
CA LYS A 256 -21.01 -22.78 -12.74
C LYS A 256 -21.83 -21.82 -11.91
N ILE A 257 -23.12 -22.15 -11.75
CA ILE A 257 -24.04 -21.42 -10.90
C ILE A 257 -24.14 -22.15 -9.57
N TYR A 258 -23.92 -21.40 -8.50
CA TYR A 258 -24.05 -21.85 -7.13
C TYR A 258 -25.16 -21.08 -6.43
N TYR A 259 -25.72 -21.66 -5.38
CA TYR A 259 -26.74 -21.02 -4.55
C TYR A 259 -26.49 -21.24 -3.06
N ARG A 260 -27.12 -20.41 -2.23
CA ARG A 260 -27.22 -20.61 -0.78
C ARG A 260 -28.49 -19.98 -0.24
N VAL A 261 -28.88 -20.41 0.96
CA VAL A 261 -29.97 -19.78 1.74
C VAL A 261 -29.36 -18.78 2.70
N VAL A 262 -29.88 -17.56 2.74
CA VAL A 262 -29.45 -16.49 3.66
C VAL A 262 -30.66 -15.92 4.40
N GLU A 263 -30.49 -15.61 5.70
CA GLU A 263 -31.57 -15.05 6.53
C GLU A 263 -31.76 -13.55 6.24
N ASP A 264 -30.68 -12.81 6.02
CA ASP A 264 -30.72 -11.39 5.66
C ASP A 264 -30.81 -11.17 4.14
N LYS A 265 -31.37 -10.02 3.76
CA LYS A 265 -31.48 -9.59 2.36
C LYS A 265 -30.08 -9.39 1.74
N PRO A 266 -29.62 -10.26 0.83
CA PRO A 266 -28.28 -10.13 0.28
C PRO A 266 -28.22 -8.99 -0.74
N SER A 267 -27.05 -8.37 -0.85
CA SER A 267 -26.74 -7.32 -1.84
C SER A 267 -25.90 -7.90 -2.97
N ALA A 268 -26.01 -7.29 -4.16
CA ALA A 268 -25.30 -7.76 -5.35
C ALA A 268 -23.78 -7.77 -5.13
N MET A 269 -23.13 -8.88 -5.45
CA MET A 269 -21.66 -8.98 -5.48
C MET A 269 -21.08 -8.14 -6.62
N TYR A 270 -19.77 -7.91 -6.60
CA TYR A 270 -19.07 -7.23 -7.70
C TYR A 270 -18.60 -8.23 -8.77
N VAL A 271 -18.57 -7.79 -10.02
CA VAL A 271 -17.98 -8.58 -11.11
C VAL A 271 -16.47 -8.67 -10.86
N GLY A 272 -15.92 -9.89 -10.92
CA GLY A 272 -14.51 -10.14 -10.63
C GLY A 272 -14.22 -10.46 -9.16
N GLU A 273 -15.17 -10.25 -8.24
CA GLU A 273 -15.03 -10.60 -6.82
C GLU A 273 -14.71 -12.10 -6.67
N LYS A 274 -13.70 -12.45 -5.88
CA LYS A 274 -13.31 -13.85 -5.68
C LYS A 274 -14.03 -14.42 -4.46
N ILE A 275 -14.77 -15.51 -4.64
CA ILE A 275 -15.53 -16.13 -3.54
C ILE A 275 -15.08 -17.56 -3.24
N SER A 276 -15.29 -18.00 -2.00
CA SER A 276 -15.17 -19.40 -1.61
C SER A 276 -16.51 -20.11 -1.77
N VAL A 277 -16.53 -21.23 -2.50
CA VAL A 277 -17.75 -22.03 -2.71
C VAL A 277 -18.07 -23.01 -1.59
N ARG A 278 -17.30 -23.02 -0.48
CA ARG A 278 -17.51 -24.00 0.62
C ARG A 278 -18.89 -23.90 1.28
N SER A 279 -19.47 -22.69 1.30
CA SER A 279 -20.79 -22.41 1.85
C SER A 279 -21.88 -22.30 0.78
N TRP A 280 -21.61 -22.81 -0.42
CA TRP A 280 -22.50 -22.73 -1.56
C TRP A 280 -22.78 -24.11 -2.15
N GLU A 281 -24.00 -24.32 -2.60
CA GLU A 281 -24.42 -25.55 -3.26
C GLU A 281 -24.47 -25.36 -4.78
N LEU A 282 -24.14 -26.41 -5.54
CA LEU A 282 -24.15 -26.37 -7.00
C LEU A 282 -25.60 -26.49 -7.52
N ALA A 283 -26.01 -25.57 -8.40
CA ALA A 283 -27.39 -25.51 -8.92
C ALA A 283 -27.75 -26.59 -9.98
N SER A 284 -27.02 -27.70 -10.03
CA SER A 284 -27.08 -28.72 -11.10
C SER A 284 -28.26 -29.69 -10.94
N LYS A 285 -29.50 -29.22 -11.04
CA LYS A 285 -30.69 -30.08 -11.15
C LYS A 285 -31.29 -29.91 -12.55
N SER A 286 -31.64 -31.02 -13.19
CA SER A 286 -31.91 -31.15 -14.64
C SER A 286 -33.06 -30.30 -15.19
N ASP A 287 -33.84 -29.66 -14.32
CA ASP A 287 -34.97 -28.78 -14.62
C ASP A 287 -34.85 -27.38 -13.99
N GLY A 288 -33.72 -27.08 -13.33
CA GLY A 288 -33.51 -25.82 -12.60
C GLY A 288 -34.45 -25.62 -11.40
N SER A 289 -35.27 -26.63 -11.03
CA SER A 289 -36.29 -26.54 -9.99
C SER A 289 -36.07 -27.58 -8.91
N PHE A 290 -36.14 -27.18 -7.64
CA PHE A 290 -35.91 -28.09 -6.53
C PHE A 290 -36.51 -27.63 -5.23
N VAL A 291 -36.66 -28.57 -4.29
CA VAL A 291 -37.07 -28.26 -2.92
C VAL A 291 -35.82 -27.94 -2.10
N GLU A 292 -35.88 -26.84 -1.35
CA GLU A 292 -34.80 -26.39 -0.48
C GLU A 292 -35.32 -26.07 0.92
N LYS A 293 -34.46 -26.24 1.93
CA LYS A 293 -34.80 -25.89 3.31
C LYS A 293 -34.55 -24.40 3.53
N ALA A 294 -35.62 -23.62 3.61
CA ALA A 294 -35.56 -22.19 3.90
C ALA A 294 -36.74 -21.79 4.79
N LYS A 295 -36.47 -21.01 5.85
CA LYS A 295 -37.52 -20.47 6.72
C LYS A 295 -38.26 -19.34 6.00
N ASN A 296 -39.47 -19.01 6.42
CA ASN A 296 -40.13 -17.79 5.99
C ASN A 296 -39.29 -16.57 6.38
N GLY A 297 -39.16 -15.60 5.47
CA GLY A 297 -38.32 -14.42 5.68
C GLY A 297 -36.89 -14.51 5.12
N SER A 298 -36.42 -15.70 4.73
CA SER A 298 -35.11 -15.91 4.11
C SER A 298 -35.07 -15.52 2.62
N TYR A 299 -33.90 -15.63 2.01
CA TYR A 299 -33.67 -15.42 0.57
C TYR A 299 -32.81 -16.55 0.01
N ILE A 300 -33.02 -16.86 -1.28
CA ILE A 300 -32.08 -17.67 -2.06
C ILE A 300 -31.16 -16.71 -2.81
N GLU A 301 -29.86 -16.80 -2.51
CA GLU A 301 -28.82 -16.07 -3.22
C GLU A 301 -28.18 -16.99 -4.25
N VAL A 302 -27.95 -16.49 -5.47
CA VAL A 302 -27.32 -17.25 -6.56
C VAL A 302 -26.16 -16.47 -7.16
N VAL A 303 -25.10 -17.19 -7.52
CA VAL A 303 -23.87 -16.61 -8.08
C VAL A 303 -23.32 -17.49 -9.19
N GLU A 304 -22.87 -16.87 -10.28
CA GLU A 304 -22.15 -17.53 -11.35
C GLU A 304 -20.67 -17.18 -11.23
N ILE A 305 -19.83 -18.21 -11.10
CA ILE A 305 -18.37 -18.05 -11.03
C ILE A 305 -17.67 -18.74 -12.18
N ASN A 306 -16.52 -18.19 -12.59
CA ASN A 306 -15.58 -18.91 -13.43
C ASN A 306 -14.89 -20.01 -12.59
N THR A 307 -14.95 -21.26 -13.02
CA THR A 307 -14.48 -22.41 -12.24
C THR A 307 -12.97 -22.50 -12.08
N SER A 308 -12.18 -21.82 -12.93
CA SER A 308 -10.72 -21.81 -12.79
C SER A 308 -10.22 -20.70 -11.89
N THR A 309 -10.96 -19.58 -11.77
CA THR A 309 -10.51 -18.40 -11.01
C THR A 309 -11.33 -18.10 -9.76
N ASN A 310 -12.50 -18.72 -9.61
CA ASN A 310 -13.50 -18.43 -8.58
C ASN A 310 -13.98 -16.96 -8.55
N LYS A 311 -13.82 -16.25 -9.67
CA LYS A 311 -14.29 -14.86 -9.81
C LYS A 311 -15.76 -14.83 -10.23
N VAL A 312 -16.54 -13.98 -9.58
CA VAL A 312 -17.96 -13.72 -9.84
C VAL A 312 -18.14 -13.07 -11.20
N SER A 313 -19.18 -13.49 -11.91
CA SER A 313 -19.49 -12.99 -13.26
C SER A 313 -20.95 -12.58 -13.45
N ARG A 314 -21.89 -13.19 -12.70
CA ARG A 314 -23.28 -12.77 -12.57
C ARG A 314 -23.78 -13.13 -11.17
N TRP A 315 -24.79 -12.41 -10.72
CA TRP A 315 -25.42 -12.61 -9.42
C TRP A 315 -26.93 -12.39 -9.50
N GLY A 316 -27.67 -12.99 -8.58
CA GLY A 316 -29.10 -12.79 -8.41
C GLY A 316 -29.57 -13.21 -7.03
N ARG A 317 -30.81 -12.85 -6.68
CA ARG A 317 -31.48 -13.32 -5.47
C ARG A 317 -32.98 -13.47 -5.69
N SER A 318 -33.61 -14.29 -4.86
CA SER A 318 -35.06 -14.44 -4.87
C SER A 318 -35.74 -13.27 -4.17
N ASN A 319 -37.07 -13.23 -4.25
CA ASN A 319 -37.88 -12.54 -3.26
C ASN A 319 -37.80 -13.27 -1.91
N VAL A 320 -38.37 -12.65 -0.87
CA VAL A 320 -38.49 -13.27 0.44
C VAL A 320 -39.20 -14.63 0.32
N THR A 321 -38.70 -15.64 1.01
CA THR A 321 -39.28 -16.98 1.03
C THR A 321 -40.58 -17.00 1.83
N ASP A 322 -41.55 -17.73 1.28
CA ASP A 322 -42.85 -18.05 1.87
C ASP A 322 -43.15 -19.51 1.52
N ASP A 323 -43.21 -20.36 2.54
CA ASP A 323 -43.49 -21.80 2.45
C ASP A 323 -44.99 -22.11 2.38
N GLY A 324 -45.86 -21.11 2.55
CA GLY A 324 -47.31 -21.23 2.52
C GLY A 324 -47.93 -21.91 3.75
N PHE A 325 -47.16 -22.07 4.84
CA PHE A 325 -47.60 -22.70 6.09
C PHE A 325 -47.95 -21.68 7.19
#